data_AF-A0A3B8QRF5-F1
#
_entry.id   AF-A0A3B8QRF5-F1
#
_cell.length_a   1.000
_cell.length_b   1.000
_cell.length_c   1.000
_cell.angle_alpha   90.00
_cell.angle_beta   90.00
_cell.angle_gamma   90.00
#
_symmetry.space_group_name_H-M   'P 1'
#
loop_
_entity.id
_entity.type
_entity.pdbx_description
1 polymer ?
#
loop_
_entity_poly.entity_id
_entity_poly.type
_entity_poly.pdbx_seq_one_letter_code
_entity_poly.pdbx_strand_id
1 'polypeptide(L)'
;MTQQAIGAAIYKAIMLKEITSDDLSDYVSRFDIGLVTPSLYAIELSANPDAALSLGLGKLYKTFFDKYIDPSEMLIWGGRISRGLTLEQIAEQFSTSDEFLVRFAGSSNTSDRIKIFVQNFPELVLSENDIKFVAEMIDSGSLSWAEAGTKLAELLDDADISAAMLHTSLVGDLNDYIRPSASMEFDETVATVITSAITVISDREAVDEVVPDYVGTSSSEIIYASSTTESIVSGSGNDEIVLAKNDGKSTKIIFEKNLAVNGLDSIEFFERGESGDVLDFSSFLTVPNLSLVDTTISASDIAETALPNGAVVVIEGTSLFSDLTIANLFGTERPFASPTNLSKYVFITANLSQDSDIWYVLNNATTSLIESSEITKVGTLNDVNSFSLFPFDQTNFYTLSVLGA
;
A
#
# COMPACT_ATOMS: atom_id res chain seq x y z
N MET A 1 -15.01 19.55 -25.25
CA MET A 1 -15.07 19.45 -23.77
C MET A 1 -14.28 20.59 -23.15
N THR A 2 -14.64 21.04 -21.94
CA THR A 2 -13.83 22.01 -21.19
C THR A 2 -12.63 21.30 -20.54
N GLN A 3 -11.56 22.03 -20.21
CA GLN A 3 -10.42 21.45 -19.50
C GLN A 3 -10.82 20.87 -18.14
N GLN A 4 -11.75 21.55 -17.46
CA GLN A 4 -12.36 21.05 -16.24
C GLN A 4 -13.03 19.69 -16.41
N ALA A 5 -13.79 19.48 -17.49
CA ALA A 5 -14.43 18.19 -17.76
C ALA A 5 -13.41 17.08 -18.08
N ILE A 6 -12.34 17.43 -18.79
CA ILE A 6 -11.26 16.48 -19.13
C ILE A 6 -10.51 16.04 -17.88
N GLY A 7 -10.08 16.99 -17.04
CA GLY A 7 -9.38 16.70 -15.79
C GLY A 7 -10.21 15.84 -14.83
N ALA A 8 -11.49 16.18 -14.66
CA ALA A 8 -12.39 15.40 -13.82
C ALA A 8 -12.62 13.97 -14.35
N ALA A 9 -12.74 13.80 -15.67
CA ALA A 9 -12.90 12.48 -16.28
C ALA A 9 -11.63 11.62 -16.13
N ILE A 10 -10.44 12.20 -16.31
CA ILE A 10 -9.16 11.49 -16.11
C ILE A 10 -9.03 11.06 -14.65
N TYR A 11 -9.28 11.97 -13.71
CA TYR A 11 -9.23 11.65 -12.29
C TYR A 11 -10.20 10.54 -11.91
N LYS A 12 -11.43 10.59 -12.40
CA LYS A 12 -12.43 9.54 -12.15
C LYS A 12 -12.03 8.19 -12.71
N ALA A 13 -11.54 8.14 -13.95
CA ALA A 13 -11.14 6.89 -14.57
C ALA A 13 -9.96 6.23 -13.86
N ILE A 14 -9.01 7.04 -13.35
CA ILE A 14 -7.79 6.54 -12.73
C ILE A 14 -7.94 6.30 -11.23
N MET A 15 -8.68 7.15 -10.52
CA MET A 15 -8.78 7.14 -9.06
C MET A 15 -10.12 6.61 -8.54
N LEU A 16 -11.09 6.37 -9.43
CA LEU A 16 -12.46 5.94 -9.09
C LEU A 16 -13.18 6.85 -8.09
N LYS A 17 -12.78 8.12 -8.06
CA LYS A 17 -13.26 9.13 -7.12
C LYS A 17 -13.67 10.39 -7.89
N GLU A 18 -14.54 11.20 -7.30
CA GLU A 18 -14.74 12.56 -7.80
C GLU A 18 -13.57 13.42 -7.33
N ILE A 19 -13.02 14.21 -8.24
CA ILE A 19 -11.98 15.19 -7.92
C ILE A 19 -12.59 16.32 -7.08
N THR A 20 -11.84 16.81 -6.09
CA THR A 20 -12.28 17.95 -5.29
C THR A 20 -12.28 19.23 -6.12
N SER A 21 -13.05 20.25 -5.71
CA SER A 21 -13.07 21.54 -6.42
C SER A 21 -11.70 22.22 -6.42
N ASP A 22 -10.93 22.04 -5.36
CA ASP A 22 -9.64 22.70 -5.15
C ASP A 22 -8.58 22.03 -6.02
N ASP A 23 -8.51 20.69 -6.03
CA ASP A 23 -7.59 19.93 -6.87
C ASP A 23 -7.89 20.11 -8.37
N LEU A 24 -9.18 20.20 -8.72
CA LEU A 24 -9.60 20.47 -10.09
C LEU A 24 -9.22 21.90 -10.52
N SER A 25 -9.32 22.87 -9.61
CA SER A 25 -8.87 24.24 -9.87
C SER A 25 -7.35 24.31 -10.01
N ASP A 26 -6.59 23.56 -9.21
CA ASP A 26 -5.14 23.46 -9.33
C ASP A 26 -4.75 22.88 -10.70
N TYR A 27 -5.33 21.75 -11.09
CA TYR A 27 -5.12 21.14 -12.41
C TYR A 27 -5.38 22.13 -13.55
N VAL A 28 -6.53 22.82 -13.54
CA VAL A 28 -6.88 23.79 -14.59
C VAL A 28 -5.86 24.93 -14.63
N SER A 29 -5.44 25.44 -13.47
CA SER A 29 -4.44 26.52 -13.39
C SER A 29 -3.08 26.11 -13.95
N ARG A 30 -2.62 24.90 -13.65
CA ARG A 30 -1.37 24.32 -14.17
C ARG A 30 -1.48 24.05 -15.67
N PHE A 31 -2.65 23.66 -16.16
CA PHE A 31 -2.89 23.43 -17.58
C PHE A 31 -2.87 24.75 -18.35
N ASP A 32 -3.53 25.80 -17.85
CA ASP A 32 -3.63 27.11 -18.51
C ASP A 32 -2.26 27.79 -18.70
N ILE A 33 -1.31 27.54 -17.79
CA ILE A 33 0.07 28.03 -17.91
C ILE A 33 1.00 27.07 -18.69
N GLY A 34 0.47 25.95 -19.19
CA GLY A 34 1.23 24.94 -19.93
C GLY A 34 2.17 24.10 -19.08
N LEU A 35 2.00 24.09 -17.75
CA LEU A 35 2.81 23.31 -16.81
C LEU A 35 2.40 21.83 -16.81
N VAL A 36 1.13 21.53 -17.09
CA VAL A 36 0.62 20.15 -17.20
C VAL A 36 -0.20 19.99 -18.47
N THR A 37 -0.19 18.79 -19.06
CA THR A 37 -1.09 18.38 -20.14
C THR A 37 -2.03 17.28 -19.62
N PRO A 38 -3.17 16.99 -20.28
CA PRO A 38 -4.03 15.86 -19.91
C PRO A 38 -3.24 14.53 -19.83
N SER A 39 -2.27 14.33 -20.72
CA SER A 39 -1.39 13.15 -20.70
C SER A 39 -0.49 13.13 -19.47
N LEU A 40 0.17 14.25 -19.17
CA LEU A 40 1.05 14.34 -18.00
C LEU A 40 0.24 14.19 -16.71
N TYR A 41 -0.97 14.74 -16.66
CA TYR A 41 -1.87 14.59 -15.52
C TYR A 41 -2.34 13.14 -15.33
N ALA A 42 -2.67 12.43 -16.42
CA ALA A 42 -2.96 11.01 -16.37
C ALA A 42 -1.76 10.22 -15.84
N ILE A 43 -0.54 10.53 -16.29
CA ILE A 43 0.69 9.89 -15.81
C ILE A 43 0.92 10.16 -14.31
N GLU A 44 0.76 11.41 -13.87
CA GLU A 44 0.87 11.80 -12.45
C GLU A 44 -0.12 11.00 -11.59
N LEU A 45 -1.37 10.85 -12.05
CA LEU A 45 -2.38 10.08 -11.33
C LEU A 45 -2.13 8.57 -11.39
N SER A 46 -1.65 8.04 -12.52
CA SER A 46 -1.31 6.61 -12.66
C SER A 46 -0.09 6.20 -11.83
N ALA A 47 0.71 7.16 -11.35
CA ALA A 47 1.74 6.91 -10.35
C ALA A 47 1.14 6.60 -8.96
N ASN A 48 -0.14 6.93 -8.73
CA ASN A 48 -0.82 6.62 -7.49
C ASN A 48 -1.05 5.10 -7.35
N PRO A 49 -0.78 4.49 -6.19
CA PRO A 49 -1.03 3.08 -5.90
C PRO A 49 -2.49 2.65 -6.11
N ASP A 50 -3.45 3.54 -5.81
CA ASP A 50 -4.88 3.30 -6.03
C ASP A 50 -5.22 3.13 -7.53
N ALA A 51 -4.37 3.61 -8.45
CA ALA A 51 -4.59 3.49 -9.88
C ALA A 51 -4.53 2.03 -10.36
N ALA A 52 -3.66 1.21 -9.76
CA ALA A 52 -3.58 -0.22 -10.07
C ALA A 52 -4.84 -0.96 -9.64
N LEU A 53 -5.38 -0.63 -8.46
CA LEU A 53 -6.66 -1.16 -7.97
C LEU A 53 -7.81 -0.75 -8.90
N SER A 54 -7.75 0.47 -9.43
CA SER A 54 -8.77 1.00 -10.33
C SER A 54 -8.80 0.26 -11.67
N LEU A 55 -7.63 0.01 -12.24
CA LEU A 55 -7.48 -0.82 -13.44
C LEU A 55 -7.92 -2.28 -13.19
N GLY A 56 -7.50 -2.85 -12.05
CA GLY A 56 -7.91 -4.19 -11.65
C GLY A 56 -9.43 -4.34 -11.51
N LEU A 57 -10.11 -3.34 -10.95
CA LEU A 57 -11.57 -3.30 -10.92
C LEU A 57 -12.17 -3.27 -12.33
N GLY A 58 -11.64 -2.45 -13.23
CA GLY A 58 -12.09 -2.39 -14.61
C GLY A 58 -11.96 -3.74 -15.33
N LYS A 59 -10.83 -4.43 -15.13
CA LYS A 59 -10.58 -5.79 -15.66
C LYS A 59 -11.57 -6.80 -15.08
N LEU A 60 -11.77 -6.81 -13.76
CA LEU A 60 -12.76 -7.68 -13.12
C LEU A 60 -14.17 -7.42 -13.65
N TYR A 61 -14.58 -6.16 -13.78
CA TYR A 61 -15.90 -5.82 -14.27
C TYR A 61 -16.13 -6.34 -15.69
N LYS A 62 -15.13 -6.20 -16.57
CA LYS A 62 -15.17 -6.75 -17.94
C LYS A 62 -15.24 -8.28 -17.93
N THR A 63 -14.47 -8.95 -17.07
CA THR A 63 -14.51 -10.41 -16.94
C THR A 63 -15.86 -10.92 -16.46
N PHE A 64 -16.38 -10.37 -15.36
CA PHE A 64 -17.60 -10.84 -14.70
C PHE A 64 -18.87 -10.44 -15.45
N PHE A 65 -18.90 -9.30 -16.11
CA PHE A 65 -20.14 -8.79 -16.70
C PHE A 65 -20.11 -8.63 -18.21
N ASP A 66 -18.97 -8.83 -18.87
CA ASP A 66 -18.80 -8.60 -20.30
C ASP A 66 -19.07 -7.16 -20.74
N LYS A 67 -19.01 -6.21 -19.81
CA LYS A 67 -19.17 -4.77 -20.06
C LYS A 67 -18.00 -4.02 -19.45
N TYR A 68 -17.62 -2.91 -20.05
CA TYR A 68 -16.71 -1.99 -19.37
C TYR A 68 -17.47 -1.29 -18.24
N ILE A 69 -16.76 -0.95 -17.17
CA ILE A 69 -17.35 -0.30 -16.01
C ILE A 69 -17.81 1.11 -16.39
N ASP A 70 -19.02 1.48 -15.95
CA ASP A 70 -19.56 2.81 -16.16
C ASP A 70 -19.13 3.78 -15.04
N PRO A 71 -19.20 5.10 -15.27
CA PRO A 71 -18.75 6.09 -14.29
C PRO A 71 -19.48 6.04 -12.95
N SER A 72 -20.73 5.59 -12.91
CA SER A 72 -21.48 5.51 -11.65
C SER A 72 -21.02 4.33 -10.80
N GLU A 73 -20.78 3.19 -11.45
CA GLU A 73 -20.20 2.00 -10.82
C GLU A 73 -18.76 2.23 -10.39
N MET A 74 -17.96 2.96 -11.18
CA MET A 74 -16.61 3.39 -10.77
C MET A 74 -16.63 4.09 -9.40
N LEU A 75 -17.54 5.05 -9.20
CA LEU A 75 -17.62 5.78 -7.93
C LEU A 75 -18.14 4.91 -6.78
N ILE A 76 -19.09 4.01 -7.05
CA ILE A 76 -19.64 3.09 -6.03
C ILE A 76 -18.53 2.15 -5.53
N TRP A 77 -17.81 1.52 -6.44
CA TRP A 77 -16.77 0.56 -6.11
C TRP A 77 -15.48 1.25 -5.63
N GLY A 78 -15.12 2.40 -6.21
CA GLY A 78 -14.03 3.24 -5.71
C GLY A 78 -14.21 3.65 -4.25
N GLY A 79 -15.44 4.02 -3.86
CA GLY A 79 -15.78 4.31 -2.46
C GLY A 79 -15.75 3.09 -1.53
N ARG A 80 -15.82 1.87 -2.06
CA ARG A 80 -15.66 0.62 -1.28
C ARG A 80 -14.18 0.24 -1.17
N ILE A 81 -13.43 0.37 -2.26
CA ILE A 81 -11.98 0.19 -2.30
C ILE A 81 -11.31 1.16 -1.32
N SER A 82 -11.72 2.43 -1.31
CA SER A 82 -11.22 3.43 -0.36
C SER A 82 -11.54 3.13 1.11
N ARG A 83 -12.38 2.13 1.40
CA ARG A 83 -12.70 1.64 2.75
C ARG A 83 -12.01 0.29 3.04
N GLY A 84 -11.05 -0.11 2.20
CA GLY A 84 -10.25 -1.32 2.37
C GLY A 84 -10.86 -2.59 1.76
N LEU A 85 -11.85 -2.48 0.86
CA LEU A 85 -12.38 -3.65 0.14
C LEU A 85 -11.40 -4.09 -0.95
N THR A 86 -10.97 -5.35 -0.93
CA THR A 86 -9.99 -5.86 -1.90
C THR A 86 -10.63 -6.33 -3.21
N LEU A 87 -9.84 -6.48 -4.27
CA LEU A 87 -10.31 -6.97 -5.57
C LEU A 87 -10.85 -8.40 -5.49
N GLU A 88 -10.28 -9.24 -4.61
CA GLU A 88 -10.73 -10.61 -4.35
C GLU A 88 -12.14 -10.61 -3.73
N GLN A 89 -12.36 -9.75 -2.72
CA GLN A 89 -13.67 -9.61 -2.09
C GLN A 89 -14.72 -9.02 -3.04
N ILE A 90 -14.28 -8.17 -3.98
CA ILE A 90 -15.15 -7.66 -5.05
C ILE A 90 -15.48 -8.79 -6.03
N ALA A 91 -14.51 -9.60 -6.44
CA ALA A 91 -14.72 -10.77 -7.30
C ALA A 91 -15.68 -11.78 -6.67
N GLU A 92 -15.59 -12.01 -5.35
CA GLU A 92 -16.55 -12.82 -4.60
C GLU A 92 -17.98 -12.26 -4.70
N GLN A 93 -18.13 -10.95 -4.49
CA GLN A 93 -19.44 -10.27 -4.63
C GLN A 93 -19.97 -10.33 -6.07
N PHE A 94 -19.11 -10.15 -7.07
CA PHE A 94 -19.50 -10.27 -8.48
C PHE A 94 -19.95 -11.68 -8.82
N SER A 95 -19.19 -12.69 -8.39
CA SER A 95 -19.48 -14.11 -8.66
C SER A 95 -20.79 -14.63 -8.07
N THR A 96 -21.34 -13.91 -7.09
CA THR A 96 -22.61 -14.24 -6.43
C THR A 96 -23.74 -13.27 -6.77
N SER A 97 -23.47 -12.27 -7.62
CA SER A 97 -24.44 -11.25 -8.00
C SER A 97 -25.49 -11.77 -8.99
N ASP A 98 -26.71 -11.23 -8.90
CA ASP A 98 -27.78 -11.54 -9.85
C ASP A 98 -27.37 -11.24 -11.29
N GLU A 99 -26.64 -10.15 -11.51
CA GLU A 99 -26.16 -9.77 -12.84
C GLU A 99 -25.23 -10.82 -13.45
N PHE A 100 -24.31 -11.36 -12.65
CA PHE A 100 -23.43 -12.46 -13.10
C PHE A 100 -24.24 -13.73 -13.38
N LEU A 101 -25.17 -14.11 -12.49
CA LEU A 101 -25.97 -15.32 -12.65
C LEU A 101 -26.88 -15.27 -13.88
N VAL A 102 -27.39 -14.09 -14.23
CA VAL A 102 -28.24 -13.90 -15.44
C VAL A 102 -27.48 -14.21 -16.72
N ARG A 103 -26.15 -13.98 -16.79
CA ARG A 103 -25.33 -14.36 -17.96
C ARG A 103 -25.43 -15.85 -18.28
N PHE A 104 -25.66 -16.67 -17.26
CA PHE A 104 -25.72 -18.12 -17.36
C PHE A 104 -27.14 -18.66 -17.43
N ALA A 105 -28.17 -17.82 -17.54
CA ALA A 105 -29.57 -18.24 -17.53
C ALA A 105 -29.92 -19.26 -18.65
N GLY A 106 -29.17 -19.27 -19.76
CA GLY A 106 -29.32 -20.23 -20.86
C GLY A 106 -28.44 -21.49 -20.75
N SER A 107 -27.61 -21.61 -19.72
CA SER A 107 -26.68 -22.74 -19.53
C SER A 107 -27.37 -23.91 -18.82
N SER A 108 -27.05 -25.15 -19.21
CA SER A 108 -27.65 -26.34 -18.58
C SER A 108 -26.70 -27.04 -17.59
N ASN A 109 -25.41 -26.75 -17.65
CA ASN A 109 -24.37 -27.35 -16.81
C ASN A 109 -23.18 -26.37 -16.64
N THR A 110 -22.26 -26.69 -15.73
CA THR A 110 -21.08 -25.87 -15.43
C THR A 110 -20.14 -25.70 -16.62
N SER A 111 -19.99 -26.71 -17.48
CA SER A 111 -19.18 -26.60 -18.70
C SER A 111 -19.73 -25.55 -19.69
N ASP A 112 -21.05 -25.46 -19.85
CA ASP A 112 -21.69 -24.42 -20.66
C ASP A 112 -21.44 -23.03 -20.08
N ARG A 113 -21.46 -22.92 -18.73
CA ARG A 113 -21.14 -21.66 -18.04
C ARG A 113 -19.71 -21.22 -18.28
N ILE A 114 -18.76 -22.14 -18.22
CA ILE A 114 -17.34 -21.85 -18.50
C ILE A 114 -17.19 -21.33 -19.92
N LYS A 115 -17.83 -21.97 -20.92
CA LYS A 115 -17.81 -21.51 -22.32
C LYS A 115 -18.29 -20.07 -22.46
N ILE A 116 -19.38 -19.71 -21.81
CA ILE A 116 -19.89 -18.33 -21.78
C ILE A 116 -18.93 -17.40 -21.05
N PHE A 117 -18.34 -17.85 -19.94
CA PHE A 117 -17.47 -17.02 -19.11
C PHE A 117 -16.17 -16.65 -19.83
N VAL A 118 -15.59 -17.59 -20.58
CA VAL A 118 -14.33 -17.38 -21.31
C VAL A 118 -14.51 -16.76 -22.71
N GLN A 119 -15.75 -16.54 -23.16
CA GLN A 119 -16.02 -16.10 -24.54
C GLN A 119 -15.35 -14.76 -24.93
N ASN A 120 -15.02 -13.94 -23.93
CA ASN A 120 -14.44 -12.61 -24.11
C ASN A 120 -12.91 -12.61 -24.22
N PHE A 121 -12.30 -13.79 -24.16
CA PHE A 121 -10.87 -13.99 -24.19
C PHE A 121 -10.50 -14.70 -25.49
N PRO A 122 -10.41 -13.96 -26.62
CA PRO A 122 -10.20 -14.57 -27.94
C PRO A 122 -8.87 -15.32 -28.05
N GLU A 123 -7.91 -15.03 -27.18
CA GLU A 123 -6.61 -15.70 -27.10
C GLU A 123 -6.65 -16.99 -26.27
N LEU A 124 -7.69 -17.18 -25.46
CA LEU A 124 -7.85 -18.36 -24.60
C LEU A 124 -8.57 -19.48 -25.37
N VAL A 125 -7.80 -20.42 -25.89
CA VAL A 125 -8.33 -21.61 -26.58
C VAL A 125 -8.35 -22.79 -25.61
N LEU A 126 -9.53 -23.12 -25.09
CA LEU A 126 -9.73 -24.29 -24.22
C LEU A 126 -10.23 -25.50 -25.02
N SER A 127 -9.64 -26.67 -24.79
CA SER A 127 -10.19 -27.93 -25.31
C SER A 127 -11.41 -28.38 -24.50
N GLU A 128 -12.23 -29.28 -25.06
CA GLU A 128 -13.36 -29.87 -24.32
C GLU A 128 -12.93 -30.61 -23.04
N ASN A 129 -11.70 -31.16 -23.01
CA ASN A 129 -11.16 -31.78 -21.81
C ASN A 129 -10.81 -30.74 -20.73
N ASP A 130 -10.27 -29.58 -21.12
CA ASP A 130 -9.92 -28.50 -20.20
C ASP A 130 -11.19 -27.89 -19.58
N ILE A 131 -12.21 -27.65 -20.41
CA ILE A 131 -13.52 -27.15 -19.96
C ILE A 131 -14.15 -28.12 -18.96
N LYS A 132 -14.05 -29.42 -19.21
CA LYS A 132 -14.56 -30.44 -18.30
C LYS A 132 -13.78 -30.49 -16.98
N PHE A 133 -12.45 -30.42 -17.05
CA PHE A 133 -11.59 -30.40 -15.86
C PHE A 133 -11.89 -29.20 -14.96
N VAL A 134 -11.99 -28.00 -15.55
CA VAL A 134 -12.34 -26.78 -14.80
C VAL A 134 -13.76 -26.87 -14.23
N ALA A 135 -14.72 -27.46 -14.97
CA ALA A 135 -16.07 -27.70 -14.46
C ALA A 135 -16.07 -28.61 -13.23
N GLU A 136 -15.29 -29.71 -13.25
CA GLU A 136 -15.15 -30.62 -12.12
C GLU A 136 -14.53 -29.93 -10.89
N MET A 137 -13.56 -29.02 -11.09
CA MET A 137 -12.98 -28.21 -9.99
C MET A 137 -13.99 -27.23 -9.38
N ILE A 138 -14.82 -26.60 -10.21
CA ILE A 138 -15.88 -25.69 -9.75
C ILE A 138 -16.99 -26.45 -9.01
N ASP A 139 -17.45 -27.56 -9.58
CA ASP A 139 -18.53 -28.38 -8.99
C ASP A 139 -18.09 -29.04 -7.66
N SER A 140 -16.80 -29.36 -7.51
CA SER A 140 -16.23 -29.87 -6.26
C SER A 140 -15.87 -28.77 -5.23
N GLY A 141 -15.92 -27.50 -5.64
CA GLY A 141 -15.58 -26.36 -4.79
C GLY A 141 -14.08 -26.15 -4.55
N SER A 142 -13.20 -26.85 -5.28
CA SER A 142 -11.75 -26.63 -5.21
C SER A 142 -11.28 -25.40 -5.99
N LEU A 143 -12.16 -24.83 -6.82
CA LEU A 143 -11.98 -23.56 -7.53
C LEU A 143 -13.29 -22.79 -7.48
N SER A 144 -13.25 -21.55 -7.00
CA SER A 144 -14.39 -20.65 -7.04
C SER A 144 -14.47 -19.87 -8.36
N TRP A 145 -15.66 -19.39 -8.70
CA TRP A 145 -15.84 -18.46 -9.82
C TRP A 145 -15.10 -17.13 -9.60
N ALA A 146 -14.93 -16.72 -8.34
CA ALA A 146 -14.14 -15.54 -7.96
C ALA A 146 -12.67 -15.72 -8.36
N GLU A 147 -12.04 -16.81 -7.92
CA GLU A 147 -10.65 -17.14 -8.25
C GLU A 147 -10.43 -17.30 -9.76
N ALA A 148 -11.35 -17.99 -10.44
CA ALA A 148 -11.30 -18.13 -11.89
C ALA A 148 -11.41 -16.78 -12.62
N GLY A 149 -12.31 -15.90 -12.15
CA GLY A 149 -12.49 -14.58 -12.72
C GLY A 149 -11.30 -13.65 -12.50
N THR A 150 -10.67 -13.68 -11.33
CA THR A 150 -9.45 -12.91 -11.06
C THR A 150 -8.32 -13.34 -12.00
N LYS A 151 -8.13 -14.65 -12.20
CA LYS A 151 -7.10 -15.18 -13.11
C LYS A 151 -7.38 -14.84 -14.58
N LEU A 152 -8.63 -14.83 -14.99
CA LEU A 152 -8.99 -14.41 -16.34
C LEU A 152 -8.79 -12.90 -16.54
N ALA A 153 -9.05 -12.08 -15.52
CA ALA A 153 -8.85 -10.64 -15.58
C ALA A 153 -7.39 -10.25 -15.88
N GLU A 154 -6.41 -11.05 -15.43
CA GLU A 154 -4.99 -10.89 -15.76
C GLU A 154 -4.69 -11.00 -17.27
N LEU A 155 -5.57 -11.63 -18.06
CA LEU A 155 -5.41 -11.79 -19.51
C LEU A 155 -5.97 -10.62 -20.34
N LEU A 156 -6.64 -9.66 -19.70
CA LEU A 156 -7.19 -8.50 -20.39
C LEU A 156 -6.13 -7.43 -20.61
N ASP A 157 -6.13 -6.85 -21.81
CA ASP A 157 -5.22 -5.78 -22.20
C ASP A 157 -5.49 -4.49 -21.41
N ASP A 158 -4.50 -4.06 -20.65
CA ASP A 158 -4.54 -2.89 -19.76
C ASP A 158 -4.88 -1.61 -20.50
N ALA A 159 -4.36 -1.49 -21.72
CA ALA A 159 -4.59 -0.35 -22.59
C ALA A 159 -6.06 -0.26 -23.01
N ASP A 160 -6.67 -1.37 -23.42
CA ASP A 160 -8.09 -1.44 -23.77
C ASP A 160 -8.98 -1.08 -22.58
N ILE A 161 -8.72 -1.66 -21.41
CA ILE A 161 -9.51 -1.37 -20.20
C ILE A 161 -9.37 0.08 -19.78
N SER A 162 -8.15 0.60 -19.70
CA SER A 162 -7.90 1.99 -19.30
C SER A 162 -8.52 2.99 -20.28
N ALA A 163 -8.40 2.73 -21.59
CA ALA A 163 -9.00 3.56 -22.63
C ALA A 163 -10.53 3.55 -22.55
N ALA A 164 -11.13 2.38 -22.32
CA ALA A 164 -12.57 2.26 -22.15
C ALA A 164 -13.05 3.04 -20.91
N MET A 165 -12.37 2.90 -19.77
CA MET A 165 -12.72 3.63 -18.53
C MET A 165 -12.61 5.16 -18.69
N LEU A 166 -11.58 5.63 -19.39
CA LEU A 166 -11.45 7.04 -19.71
C LEU A 166 -12.53 7.51 -20.68
N HIS A 167 -12.80 6.74 -21.73
CA HIS A 167 -13.84 7.05 -22.71
C HIS A 167 -15.22 7.16 -22.05
N THR A 168 -15.59 6.19 -21.21
CA THR A 168 -16.88 6.21 -20.51
C THR A 168 -16.98 7.36 -19.52
N SER A 169 -15.88 7.73 -18.86
CA SER A 169 -15.82 8.91 -17.99
C SER A 169 -15.97 10.24 -18.75
N LEU A 170 -15.52 10.30 -20.00
CA LEU A 170 -15.61 11.50 -20.85
C LEU A 170 -16.97 11.64 -21.55
N VAL A 171 -17.50 10.54 -22.08
CA VAL A 171 -18.66 10.54 -23.00
C VAL A 171 -19.93 10.05 -22.34
N GLY A 172 -19.83 9.27 -21.25
CA GLY A 172 -20.97 8.74 -20.50
C GLY A 172 -21.71 7.58 -21.20
N ASP A 173 -21.40 7.27 -22.45
CA ASP A 173 -21.98 6.14 -23.20
C ASP A 173 -20.91 5.10 -23.56
N LEU A 174 -21.20 3.85 -23.21
CA LEU A 174 -20.40 2.65 -23.48
C LEU A 174 -20.53 2.16 -24.93
N ASN A 175 -21.65 2.47 -25.59
CA ASN A 175 -21.98 1.90 -26.90
C ASN A 175 -21.12 2.44 -28.05
N ASP A 176 -20.42 3.55 -27.81
CA ASP A 176 -19.58 4.22 -28.81
C ASP A 176 -18.09 3.86 -28.69
N TYR A 177 -17.67 3.10 -27.67
CA TYR A 177 -16.27 2.67 -27.55
C TYR A 177 -15.97 1.55 -28.56
N ILE A 178 -15.11 1.85 -29.54
CA ILE A 178 -14.56 0.87 -30.47
C ILE A 178 -13.09 0.65 -30.08
N ARG A 179 -12.74 -0.60 -29.74
CA ARG A 179 -11.35 -1.00 -29.47
C ARG A 179 -10.44 -0.46 -30.59
N PRO A 180 -9.40 0.32 -30.27
CA PRO A 180 -8.47 0.80 -31.28
C PRO A 180 -7.83 -0.40 -31.99
N SER A 181 -8.14 -0.60 -33.28
CA SER A 181 -7.40 -1.56 -34.08
C SER A 181 -5.96 -1.07 -34.22
N ALA A 182 -4.99 -1.99 -34.20
CA ALA A 182 -3.54 -1.71 -34.31
C ALA A 182 -3.12 -0.83 -35.53
N SER A 183 -4.03 -0.55 -36.47
CA SER A 183 -3.89 0.50 -37.48
C SER A 183 -4.77 1.71 -37.14
N MET A 184 -4.25 2.64 -36.36
CA MET A 184 -4.94 3.88 -36.02
C MET A 184 -4.75 4.94 -37.12
N GLU A 185 -5.77 5.23 -37.92
CA GLU A 185 -5.96 6.61 -38.44
C GLU A 185 -6.79 7.35 -37.38
N PHE A 186 -6.13 7.96 -36.40
CA PHE A 186 -6.78 8.72 -35.32
C PHE A 186 -6.23 10.14 -35.24
N ASP A 187 -7.12 11.06 -34.88
CA ASP A 187 -6.86 12.50 -34.66
C ASP A 187 -5.63 12.73 -33.75
N GLU A 188 -4.65 13.49 -34.26
CA GLU A 188 -3.30 13.68 -33.70
C GLU A 188 -3.28 14.10 -32.22
N THR A 189 -4.34 14.78 -31.76
CA THR A 189 -4.38 15.35 -30.41
C THR A 189 -4.69 14.30 -29.33
N VAL A 190 -5.53 13.31 -29.64
CA VAL A 190 -5.94 12.24 -28.71
C VAL A 190 -4.95 11.06 -28.76
N ALA A 191 -4.36 10.81 -29.93
CA ALA A 191 -3.38 9.75 -30.14
C ALA A 191 -2.12 9.95 -29.28
N THR A 192 -1.62 11.17 -29.14
CA THR A 192 -0.40 11.42 -28.34
C THR A 192 -0.63 11.18 -26.85
N VAL A 193 -1.83 11.47 -26.35
CA VAL A 193 -2.21 11.28 -24.95
C VAL A 193 -2.33 9.79 -24.60
N ILE A 194 -2.99 9.03 -25.47
CA ILE A 194 -3.27 7.61 -25.27
C ILE A 194 -2.00 6.77 -25.51
N THR A 195 -1.24 7.03 -26.59
CA THR A 195 -0.03 6.26 -26.89
C THR A 195 1.05 6.42 -25.81
N SER A 196 1.24 7.63 -25.25
CA SER A 196 2.21 7.83 -24.17
C SER A 196 1.80 7.20 -22.84
N ALA A 197 0.50 7.13 -22.53
CA ALA A 197 -0.01 6.41 -21.36
C ALA A 197 0.10 4.89 -21.53
N ILE A 198 -0.16 4.39 -22.75
CA ILE A 198 -0.10 2.95 -23.08
C ILE A 198 1.34 2.41 -23.04
N THR A 199 2.34 3.14 -23.54
CA THR A 199 3.74 2.65 -23.55
C THR A 199 4.27 2.46 -22.13
N VAL A 200 3.90 3.32 -21.18
CA VAL A 200 4.40 3.23 -19.79
C VAL A 200 3.65 2.17 -18.96
N ILE A 201 2.36 1.96 -19.23
CA ILE A 201 1.59 0.87 -18.60
C ILE A 201 2.13 -0.49 -19.08
N SER A 202 2.38 -0.65 -20.38
CA SER A 202 2.96 -1.87 -20.95
C SER A 202 4.43 -2.10 -20.56
N ASP A 203 5.20 -1.05 -20.27
CA ASP A 203 6.58 -1.16 -19.80
C ASP A 203 6.67 -1.40 -18.28
N ARG A 204 5.59 -1.18 -17.50
CA ARG A 204 5.54 -1.53 -16.05
C ARG A 204 5.27 -2.99 -15.77
N GLU A 205 4.65 -3.75 -16.68
CA GLU A 205 4.49 -5.22 -16.55
C GLU A 205 5.68 -6.02 -17.11
N ALA A 206 6.69 -5.34 -17.67
CA ALA A 206 7.92 -5.94 -18.15
C ALA A 206 9.13 -5.42 -17.38
N VAL A 207 9.17 -5.66 -16.07
CA VAL A 207 10.36 -5.98 -15.24
C VAL A 207 9.82 -6.20 -13.81
N ASP A 208 9.15 -7.34 -13.62
CA ASP A 208 9.06 -7.96 -12.29
C ASP A 208 10.35 -8.76 -12.10
N GLU A 209 11.47 -8.05 -11.95
CA GLU A 209 12.65 -8.66 -11.37
C GLU A 209 12.34 -8.75 -9.88
N VAL A 210 12.01 -9.97 -9.43
CA VAL A 210 11.81 -10.32 -8.02
C VAL A 210 13.09 -9.94 -7.28
N VAL A 211 13.09 -8.77 -6.63
CA VAL A 211 14.17 -8.39 -5.73
C VAL A 211 13.74 -8.80 -4.31
N PRO A 212 14.38 -9.80 -3.70
CA PRO A 212 14.05 -10.23 -2.33
C PRO A 212 14.37 -9.15 -1.29
N ASP A 213 15.20 -8.17 -1.64
CA ASP A 213 15.65 -7.08 -0.77
C ASP A 213 15.46 -5.72 -1.45
N TYR A 214 14.80 -4.79 -0.77
CA TYR A 214 14.70 -3.40 -1.22
C TYR A 214 15.78 -2.54 -0.57
N VAL A 215 16.46 -1.70 -1.34
CA VAL A 215 17.39 -0.69 -0.84
C VAL A 215 16.95 0.66 -1.32
N GLY A 216 16.40 1.46 -0.42
CA GLY A 216 15.95 2.81 -0.69
C GLY A 216 17.10 3.77 -0.97
N THR A 217 16.73 4.90 -1.53
CA THR A 217 17.66 5.91 -2.04
C THR A 217 17.77 7.07 -1.06
N SER A 218 18.09 8.26 -1.58
CA SER A 218 18.17 9.50 -0.78
C SER A 218 16.98 10.41 -0.98
N SER A 219 15.97 9.94 -1.71
CA SER A 219 14.70 10.64 -1.93
C SER A 219 13.61 9.93 -1.14
N SER A 220 12.53 10.65 -0.79
CA SER A 220 11.31 10.02 -0.29
C SER A 220 10.75 9.04 -1.30
N GLU A 221 10.52 7.80 -0.86
CA GLU A 221 10.01 6.71 -1.68
C GLU A 221 8.75 6.10 -1.07
N ILE A 222 7.93 5.50 -1.93
CA ILE A 222 6.85 4.62 -1.48
C ILE A 222 7.27 3.19 -1.83
N ILE A 223 7.40 2.35 -0.80
CA ILE A 223 7.99 1.02 -0.86
C ILE A 223 6.88 0.01 -0.58
N TYR A 224 6.55 -0.80 -1.58
CA TYR A 224 5.58 -1.89 -1.45
C TYR A 224 6.30 -3.20 -1.20
N ALA A 225 6.15 -3.74 0.01
CA ALA A 225 6.59 -5.10 0.30
C ALA A 225 5.60 -6.09 -0.31
N SER A 226 6.12 -7.14 -0.92
CA SER A 226 5.32 -8.29 -1.35
C SER A 226 5.53 -9.43 -0.36
N SER A 227 4.74 -10.50 -0.51
CA SER A 227 4.95 -11.73 0.27
C SER A 227 6.29 -12.44 0.02
N THR A 228 7.15 -11.91 -0.85
CA THR A 228 8.51 -12.44 -1.05
C THR A 228 9.60 -11.48 -0.59
N THR A 229 9.25 -10.30 -0.08
CA THR A 229 10.22 -9.34 0.43
C THR A 229 10.77 -9.83 1.78
N GLU A 230 12.07 -10.05 1.83
CA GLU A 230 12.76 -10.47 3.07
C GLU A 230 13.26 -9.26 3.85
N SER A 231 13.76 -8.23 3.16
CA SER A 231 14.25 -7.01 3.81
C SER A 231 14.02 -5.71 3.03
N ILE A 232 13.90 -4.62 3.76
CA ILE A 232 13.78 -3.25 3.27
C ILE A 232 14.78 -2.40 4.02
N VAL A 233 15.71 -1.77 3.31
CA VAL A 233 16.52 -0.68 3.84
C VAL A 233 15.83 0.61 3.43
N SER A 234 15.32 1.41 4.38
CA SER A 234 14.48 2.57 4.07
C SER A 234 15.25 3.63 3.27
N GLY A 235 16.47 3.93 3.68
CA GLY A 235 17.30 4.94 3.02
C GLY A 235 17.14 6.31 3.68
N SER A 236 17.57 7.35 2.98
CA SER A 236 17.65 8.72 3.54
C SER A 236 16.43 9.61 3.24
N GLY A 237 15.33 9.04 2.76
CA GLY A 237 14.09 9.73 2.44
C GLY A 237 13.16 9.83 3.66
N ASN A 238 12.05 10.56 3.53
CA ASN A 238 10.88 10.22 4.35
C ASN A 238 10.12 9.15 3.57
N ASP A 239 10.27 7.89 3.97
CA ASP A 239 9.80 6.77 3.15
C ASP A 239 8.47 6.22 3.68
N GLU A 240 7.56 5.89 2.76
CA GLU A 240 6.29 5.23 3.07
C GLU A 240 6.41 3.75 2.73
N ILE A 241 6.53 2.91 3.75
CA ILE A 241 6.69 1.47 3.64
C ILE A 241 5.33 0.80 3.87
N VAL A 242 4.78 0.22 2.82
CA VAL A 242 3.52 -0.52 2.86
C VAL A 242 3.83 -2.01 2.86
N LEU A 243 3.62 -2.67 3.99
CA LEU A 243 3.89 -4.10 4.14
C LEU A 243 2.74 -4.95 3.59
N ALA A 244 3.05 -6.19 3.22
CA ALA A 244 2.04 -7.16 2.81
C ALA A 244 1.16 -7.51 4.01
N LYS A 245 -0.17 -7.41 3.86
CA LYS A 245 -1.11 -7.54 4.98
C LYS A 245 -1.54 -8.99 5.24
N ASN A 246 -1.38 -9.44 6.48
CA ASN A 246 -1.69 -10.78 7.00
C ASN A 246 -1.11 -11.91 6.14
N ASP A 247 0.11 -11.73 5.62
CA ASP A 247 0.74 -12.73 4.75
C ASP A 247 1.45 -13.85 5.54
N GLY A 248 1.60 -13.66 6.86
CA GLY A 248 2.21 -14.62 7.77
C GLY A 248 3.71 -14.79 7.55
N LYS A 249 4.36 -13.79 6.94
CA LYS A 249 5.80 -13.76 6.70
C LYS A 249 6.42 -12.52 7.35
N SER A 250 7.67 -12.67 7.75
CA SER A 250 8.43 -11.59 8.37
C SER A 250 9.15 -10.76 7.32
N THR A 251 8.81 -9.47 7.19
CA THR A 251 9.64 -8.50 6.48
C THR A 251 10.54 -7.76 7.46
N LYS A 252 11.84 -7.68 7.18
CA LYS A 252 12.78 -6.92 8.02
C LYS A 252 12.93 -5.49 7.52
N ILE A 253 12.67 -4.51 8.39
CA ILE A 253 12.83 -3.09 8.10
C ILE A 253 14.09 -2.56 8.77
N ILE A 254 15.02 -2.07 7.97
CA ILE A 254 16.33 -1.58 8.38
C ILE A 254 16.36 -0.07 8.17
N PHE A 255 16.43 0.66 9.28
CA PHE A 255 16.52 2.13 9.25
C PHE A 255 17.90 2.61 8.79
N GLU A 256 17.94 3.80 8.20
CA GLU A 256 19.17 4.40 7.72
C GLU A 256 20.15 4.71 8.85
N LYS A 257 21.42 4.40 8.58
CA LYS A 257 22.51 4.49 9.55
C LYS A 257 22.74 5.91 10.05
N ASN A 258 22.54 6.90 9.18
CA ASN A 258 22.75 8.29 9.53
C ASN A 258 21.44 9.00 9.86
N LEU A 259 21.19 9.20 11.16
CA LEU A 259 20.00 9.91 11.68
C LEU A 259 19.79 11.30 11.10
N ALA A 260 20.85 12.00 10.71
CA ALA A 260 20.72 13.33 10.11
C ALA A 260 20.03 13.29 8.73
N VAL A 261 19.97 12.11 8.12
CA VAL A 261 19.38 11.89 6.81
C VAL A 261 18.35 10.77 6.80
N ASN A 262 18.10 10.03 7.89
CA ASN A 262 17.09 8.96 7.95
C ASN A 262 15.67 9.39 7.55
N GLY A 263 15.36 10.69 7.63
CA GLY A 263 14.00 11.17 7.43
C GLY A 263 12.99 10.61 8.44
N LEU A 264 11.72 10.77 8.10
CA LEU A 264 10.56 10.36 8.88
C LEU A 264 9.82 9.26 8.13
N ASP A 265 10.17 8.01 8.44
CA ASP A 265 9.58 6.85 7.77
C ASP A 265 8.18 6.54 8.32
N SER A 266 7.29 6.07 7.46
CA SER A 266 5.92 5.72 7.76
C SER A 266 5.70 4.27 7.37
N ILE A 267 5.31 3.42 8.31
CA ILE A 267 5.16 1.97 8.09
C ILE A 267 3.70 1.58 8.27
N GLU A 268 3.12 0.96 7.24
CA GLU A 268 1.74 0.48 7.23
C GLU A 268 1.67 -1.05 7.26
N PHE A 269 0.60 -1.57 7.86
CA PHE A 269 0.31 -3.01 7.97
C PHE A 269 1.33 -3.87 8.73
N PHE A 270 2.09 -3.26 9.65
CA PHE A 270 3.05 -3.98 10.48
C PHE A 270 2.42 -5.14 11.28
N GLU A 271 2.88 -6.36 11.04
CA GLU A 271 2.44 -7.58 11.72
C GLU A 271 3.27 -7.89 12.96
N ARG A 272 2.63 -8.38 14.02
CA ARG A 272 3.30 -8.75 15.28
C ARG A 272 3.46 -10.27 15.44
N GLY A 273 4.41 -10.65 16.30
CA GLY A 273 4.62 -12.02 16.77
C GLY A 273 5.72 -12.77 15.99
N GLU A 274 5.90 -14.05 16.33
CA GLU A 274 6.98 -14.93 15.81
C GLU A 274 7.09 -15.01 14.27
N SER A 275 6.04 -14.67 13.54
CA SER A 275 6.00 -14.64 12.07
C SER A 275 5.62 -13.28 11.51
N GLY A 276 5.60 -12.24 12.35
CA GLY A 276 5.34 -10.86 11.94
C GLY A 276 6.62 -10.15 11.52
N ASP A 277 6.48 -8.85 11.25
CA ASP A 277 7.54 -8.00 10.74
C ASP A 277 8.58 -7.64 11.80
N VAL A 278 9.79 -7.33 11.34
CA VAL A 278 10.94 -7.13 12.22
C VAL A 278 11.51 -5.73 12.03
N LEU A 279 11.55 -4.94 13.11
CA LEU A 279 12.24 -3.66 13.16
C LEU A 279 13.71 -3.86 13.51
N ASP A 280 14.61 -3.37 12.65
CA ASP A 280 16.06 -3.44 12.83
C ASP A 280 16.65 -2.05 13.14
N PHE A 281 16.93 -1.85 14.43
CA PHE A 281 17.59 -0.63 14.94
C PHE A 281 19.11 -0.78 15.09
N SER A 282 19.74 -1.79 14.49
CA SER A 282 21.19 -2.02 14.60
C SER A 282 22.00 -0.81 14.09
N SER A 283 21.49 -0.11 13.08
CA SER A 283 21.94 1.19 12.58
C SER A 283 22.10 2.24 13.69
N PHE A 284 21.17 2.26 14.66
CA PHE A 284 21.11 3.26 15.72
C PHE A 284 21.82 2.84 17.01
N LEU A 285 21.60 1.58 17.43
CA LEU A 285 21.91 1.11 18.78
C LEU A 285 23.16 0.22 18.87
N THR A 286 23.78 -0.17 17.74
CA THR A 286 24.92 -1.12 17.65
C THR A 286 24.62 -2.52 18.20
N VAL A 287 24.05 -2.65 19.40
CA VAL A 287 23.45 -3.87 19.97
C VAL A 287 22.16 -3.46 20.70
N PRO A 288 20.98 -3.75 20.11
CA PRO A 288 19.70 -3.50 20.78
C PRO A 288 19.57 -4.34 22.05
N ASN A 289 19.10 -3.73 23.13
CA ASN A 289 18.77 -4.39 24.39
C ASN A 289 17.25 -4.45 24.53
N LEU A 290 16.70 -5.66 24.41
CA LEU A 290 15.26 -5.90 24.39
C LEU A 290 14.66 -6.27 25.77
N SER A 291 15.44 -6.17 26.84
CA SER A 291 15.02 -6.65 28.18
C SER A 291 13.77 -5.97 28.76
N LEU A 292 13.37 -4.83 28.19
CA LEU A 292 12.23 -4.04 28.64
C LEU A 292 11.10 -3.97 27.59
N VAL A 293 11.24 -4.59 26.43
CA VAL A 293 10.28 -4.53 25.32
C VAL A 293 8.93 -5.14 25.69
N ASP A 294 8.94 -6.26 26.42
CA ASP A 294 7.71 -6.95 26.83
C ASP A 294 7.09 -6.35 28.11
N THR A 295 7.73 -5.32 28.69
CA THR A 295 7.31 -4.73 29.96
C THR A 295 6.36 -3.55 29.72
N THR A 296 5.22 -3.52 30.41
CA THR A 296 4.38 -2.32 30.43
C THR A 296 5.09 -1.22 31.22
N ILE A 297 5.46 -0.14 30.55
CA ILE A 297 5.92 1.08 31.22
C ILE A 297 4.96 2.21 30.87
N SER A 298 4.25 2.70 31.89
CA SER A 298 3.35 3.83 31.74
C SER A 298 4.13 5.14 31.76
N ALA A 299 3.79 6.07 30.88
CA ALA A 299 4.31 7.44 30.89
C ALA A 299 3.96 8.21 32.18
N SER A 300 2.99 7.72 32.95
CA SER A 300 2.59 8.28 34.25
C SER A 300 3.26 7.60 35.44
N ASP A 301 4.10 6.58 35.21
CA ASP A 301 4.83 5.90 36.26
C ASP A 301 5.84 6.86 36.91
N ILE A 302 6.05 6.67 38.21
CA ILE A 302 7.01 7.44 39.02
C ILE A 302 8.08 6.52 39.62
N ALA A 303 8.00 5.21 39.35
CA ALA A 303 9.03 4.25 39.68
C ALA A 303 10.19 4.38 38.70
N GLU A 304 11.17 5.21 39.07
CA GLU A 304 12.36 5.48 38.27
C GLU A 304 13.08 4.20 37.83
N THR A 305 12.94 3.86 36.54
CA THR A 305 13.60 2.71 35.93
C THR A 305 14.90 3.16 35.27
N ALA A 306 16.02 2.55 35.65
CA ALA A 306 17.31 2.82 35.02
C ALA A 306 17.42 2.06 33.68
N LEU A 307 17.64 2.79 32.59
CA LEU A 307 17.75 2.20 31.25
C LEU A 307 19.19 1.80 30.91
N PRO A 308 19.44 0.55 30.48
CA PRO A 308 20.74 0.17 29.94
C PRO A 308 20.98 0.86 28.58
N ASN A 309 22.25 1.11 28.24
CA ASN A 309 22.58 1.62 26.91
C ASN A 309 22.10 0.64 25.82
N GLY A 310 21.50 1.16 24.76
CA GLY A 310 20.92 0.35 23.69
C GLY A 310 19.49 -0.12 23.97
N ALA A 311 18.83 0.33 25.05
CA ALA A 311 17.47 -0.12 25.37
C ALA A 311 16.47 0.24 24.26
N VAL A 312 15.66 -0.74 23.89
CA VAL A 312 14.40 -0.55 23.15
C VAL A 312 13.27 -0.63 24.16
N VAL A 313 12.42 0.39 24.22
CA VAL A 313 11.37 0.50 25.24
C VAL A 313 10.06 0.88 24.59
N VAL A 314 8.99 0.18 24.96
CA VAL A 314 7.62 0.52 24.55
C VAL A 314 6.94 1.25 25.70
N ILE A 315 6.34 2.40 25.41
CA ILE A 315 5.71 3.26 26.42
C ILE A 315 4.26 3.45 26.07
N GLU A 316 3.38 3.22 27.03
CA GLU A 316 1.98 3.58 26.93
C GLU A 316 1.72 4.94 27.58
N GLY A 317 0.89 5.77 26.95
CA GLY A 317 0.54 7.06 27.52
C GLY A 317 -0.45 7.85 26.69
N THR A 318 -0.92 8.93 27.27
CA THR A 318 -1.63 9.98 26.54
C THR A 318 -0.67 11.14 26.32
N SER A 319 -0.64 11.71 25.13
CA SER A 319 0.18 12.90 24.83
C SER A 319 1.69 12.66 24.63
N LEU A 320 2.09 11.50 24.07
CA LEU A 320 3.49 11.19 23.75
C LEU A 320 3.86 11.56 22.31
N PHE A 321 3.66 12.84 21.94
CA PHE A 321 3.70 13.30 20.54
C PHE A 321 4.85 14.26 20.21
N SER A 322 5.76 14.50 21.14
CA SER A 322 6.83 15.48 20.97
C SER A 322 8.13 15.07 21.65
N ASP A 323 9.24 15.55 21.11
CA ASP A 323 10.56 15.52 21.72
C ASP A 323 10.53 15.97 23.19
N LEU A 324 9.84 17.08 23.49
CA LEU A 324 9.69 17.59 24.86
C LEU A 324 8.96 16.59 25.78
N THR A 325 7.91 15.93 25.28
CA THR A 325 7.18 14.94 26.07
C THR A 325 8.01 13.70 26.34
N ILE A 326 8.86 13.28 25.39
CA ILE A 326 9.79 12.15 25.60
C ILE A 326 10.91 12.53 26.57
N ALA A 327 11.48 13.73 26.46
CA ALA A 327 12.49 14.23 27.41
C ALA A 327 11.96 14.26 28.86
N ASN A 328 10.69 14.64 29.04
CA ASN A 328 10.03 14.70 30.35
C ASN A 328 9.76 13.33 31.01
N LEU A 329 10.04 12.21 30.32
CA LEU A 329 9.98 10.87 30.91
C LEU A 329 11.21 10.55 31.77
N PHE A 330 12.23 11.40 31.72
CA PHE A 330 13.48 11.22 32.47
C PHE A 330 13.56 12.18 33.65
N GLY A 331 14.07 11.69 34.78
CA GLY A 331 14.41 12.49 35.95
C GLY A 331 13.75 12.00 37.23
N THR A 332 13.77 12.83 38.26
CA THR A 332 13.20 12.50 39.58
C THR A 332 11.68 12.39 39.51
N GLU A 333 11.12 11.34 40.11
CA GLU A 333 9.67 11.03 40.09
C GLU A 333 9.11 10.89 38.66
N ARG A 334 9.89 10.29 37.76
CA ARG A 334 9.52 10.00 36.37
C ARG A 334 9.68 8.51 36.06
N PRO A 335 9.12 8.00 34.93
CA PRO A 335 9.24 6.59 34.57
C PRO A 335 10.69 6.12 34.41
N PHE A 336 11.59 7.01 33.97
CA PHE A 336 13.00 6.70 33.81
C PHE A 336 13.89 7.58 34.69
N ALA A 337 14.87 6.95 35.32
CA ALA A 337 15.91 7.68 36.03
C ALA A 337 16.73 8.54 35.04
N SER A 338 17.26 9.67 35.52
CA SER A 338 18.28 10.41 34.77
C SER A 338 19.41 9.47 34.37
N PRO A 339 19.94 9.57 33.14
CA PRO A 339 21.12 8.80 32.76
C PRO A 339 22.29 9.14 33.68
N THR A 340 23.32 8.29 33.63
CA THR A 340 24.58 8.53 34.36
C THR A 340 25.80 8.46 33.45
N ASN A 341 25.62 7.99 32.22
CA ASN A 341 26.62 7.83 31.17
C ASN A 341 26.03 8.26 29.83
N LEU A 342 26.88 8.53 28.85
CA LEU A 342 26.44 8.71 27.46
C LEU A 342 25.75 7.44 26.97
N SER A 343 24.59 7.60 26.38
CA SER A 343 23.70 6.48 26.09
C SER A 343 22.79 6.74 24.90
N LYS A 344 22.30 5.65 24.32
CA LYS A 344 21.38 5.63 23.18
C LYS A 344 20.18 4.76 23.51
N TYR A 345 19.00 5.21 23.13
CA TYR A 345 17.75 4.49 23.36
C TYR A 345 16.83 4.60 22.14
N VAL A 346 15.95 3.62 21.98
CA VAL A 346 14.79 3.71 21.07
C VAL A 346 13.52 3.56 21.88
N PHE A 347 12.58 4.48 21.66
CA PHE A 347 11.26 4.45 22.26
C PHE A 347 10.19 4.25 21.20
N ILE A 348 9.23 3.37 21.48
CA ILE A 348 8.03 3.21 20.68
C ILE A 348 6.85 3.65 21.54
N THR A 349 6.23 4.76 21.17
CA THR A 349 5.13 5.35 21.95
C THR A 349 3.82 4.78 21.44
N ALA A 350 3.21 3.92 22.24
CA ALA A 350 1.94 3.31 21.92
C ALA A 350 0.80 4.24 22.38
N ASN A 351 0.22 5.00 21.44
CA ASN A 351 -0.86 5.92 21.76
C ASN A 351 -2.22 5.21 21.80
N LEU A 352 -3.08 5.58 22.75
CA LEU A 352 -4.39 4.92 22.98
C LEU A 352 -5.42 5.10 21.87
N SER A 353 -5.18 6.02 20.93
CA SER A 353 -6.16 6.40 19.89
C SER A 353 -5.52 6.91 18.59
N GLN A 354 -4.21 6.75 18.43
CA GLN A 354 -3.42 7.27 17.31
C GLN A 354 -2.27 6.30 17.00
N ASP A 355 -1.56 6.58 15.90
CA ASP A 355 -0.37 5.86 15.44
C ASP A 355 0.74 5.84 16.50
N SER A 356 1.67 4.91 16.32
CA SER A 356 2.78 4.72 17.24
C SER A 356 4.07 5.25 16.67
N ASP A 357 4.64 6.23 17.36
CA ASP A 357 5.86 6.89 16.92
C ASP A 357 7.11 6.16 17.44
N ILE A 358 8.13 6.10 16.59
CA ILE A 358 9.46 5.59 16.90
C ILE A 358 10.39 6.78 17.12
N TRP A 359 10.99 6.84 18.29
CA TRP A 359 11.87 7.92 18.72
C TRP A 359 13.26 7.38 19.02
N TYR A 360 14.28 8.03 18.48
CA TYR A 360 15.66 7.82 18.84
C TYR A 360 16.10 8.89 19.85
N VAL A 361 16.76 8.44 20.93
CA VAL A 361 17.29 9.32 21.97
C VAL A 361 18.81 9.15 22.04
N LEU A 362 19.53 10.27 21.88
CA LEU A 362 20.99 10.33 21.90
C LEU A 362 21.48 11.25 23.02
N ASN A 363 21.72 10.68 24.20
CA ASN A 363 22.35 11.40 25.29
C ASN A 363 23.85 11.57 25.02
N ASN A 364 24.23 12.75 24.53
CA ASN A 364 25.60 13.03 24.10
C ASN A 364 26.24 14.25 24.79
N ALA A 365 25.44 15.15 25.37
CA ALA A 365 25.91 16.42 25.91
C ALA A 365 26.03 16.40 27.43
N THR A 366 24.94 16.08 28.13
CA THR A 366 24.83 16.21 29.58
C THR A 366 24.28 14.94 30.20
N THR A 367 25.11 14.14 30.85
CA THR A 367 24.67 12.83 31.33
C THR A 367 23.57 12.87 32.39
N SER A 368 23.28 14.01 33.03
CA SER A 368 22.26 14.14 34.09
C SER A 368 20.84 14.46 33.61
N LEU A 369 20.64 14.75 32.32
CA LEU A 369 19.34 15.14 31.75
C LEU A 369 19.29 14.73 30.28
N ILE A 370 18.10 14.35 29.78
CA ILE A 370 17.84 14.26 28.33
C ILE A 370 17.21 15.57 27.87
N GLU A 371 17.85 16.27 26.95
CA GLU A 371 17.28 17.47 26.34
C GLU A 371 16.41 17.13 25.12
N SER A 372 15.41 17.95 24.80
CA SER A 372 14.53 17.66 23.65
C SER A 372 15.29 17.66 22.31
N SER A 373 16.38 18.45 22.21
CA SER A 373 17.28 18.45 21.04
C SER A 373 18.07 17.15 20.86
N GLU A 374 18.12 16.28 21.88
CA GLU A 374 18.74 14.96 21.82
C GLU A 374 17.77 13.87 21.36
N ILE A 375 16.55 14.25 20.97
CA ILE A 375 15.46 13.35 20.62
C ILE A 375 15.05 13.59 19.18
N THR A 376 14.98 12.52 18.40
CA THR A 376 14.60 12.57 16.99
C THR A 376 13.52 11.54 16.74
N LYS A 377 12.39 11.96 16.16
CA LYS A 377 11.42 11.02 15.60
C LYS A 377 12.05 10.41 14.34
N VAL A 378 12.06 9.09 14.24
CA VAL A 378 12.68 8.36 13.13
C VAL A 378 11.66 7.56 12.32
N GLY A 379 10.48 7.32 12.87
CA GLY A 379 9.40 6.75 12.09
C GLY A 379 8.06 6.73 12.82
N THR A 380 7.04 6.24 12.10
CA THR A 380 5.67 6.06 12.56
C THR A 380 5.17 4.69 12.12
N LEU A 381 4.52 3.96 13.01
CA LEU A 381 3.74 2.76 12.70
C LEU A 381 2.28 3.17 12.58
N ASN A 382 1.76 3.23 11.36
CA ASN A 382 0.38 3.64 11.06
C ASN A 382 -0.62 2.54 11.42
N ASP A 383 -1.78 2.93 11.95
CA ASP A 383 -2.85 2.03 12.42
C ASP A 383 -2.42 1.04 13.51
N VAL A 384 -1.26 1.28 14.09
CA VAL A 384 -0.66 0.52 15.16
C VAL A 384 -0.76 1.38 16.42
N ASN A 385 -1.67 1.03 17.32
CA ASN A 385 -2.03 1.78 18.53
C ASN A 385 -1.74 0.96 19.79
N SER A 386 -1.95 1.50 20.98
CA SER A 386 -1.64 0.79 22.24
C SER A 386 -2.40 -0.53 22.45
N PHE A 387 -3.58 -0.71 21.84
CA PHE A 387 -4.31 -1.98 21.88
C PHE A 387 -3.76 -3.02 20.90
N SER A 388 -3.19 -2.56 19.78
CA SER A 388 -2.50 -3.40 18.80
C SER A 388 -0.99 -3.44 18.97
N LEU A 389 -0.43 -2.83 20.01
CA LEU A 389 1.02 -2.88 20.30
C LEU A 389 1.39 -3.56 21.60
N PHE A 390 0.51 -3.56 22.61
CA PHE A 390 0.94 -3.91 23.95
C PHE A 390 0.59 -5.37 24.36
N PRO A 391 1.54 -6.12 24.96
CA PRO A 391 3.00 -5.94 24.86
C PRO A 391 3.51 -6.25 23.45
N PHE A 392 4.64 -5.65 23.07
CA PHE A 392 5.38 -6.04 21.87
C PHE A 392 6.02 -7.41 22.10
N ASP A 393 6.19 -8.20 21.04
CA ASP A 393 6.93 -9.45 21.11
C ASP A 393 8.40 -9.18 20.76
N GLN A 394 9.36 -9.69 21.55
CA GLN A 394 10.79 -9.53 21.26
C GLN A 394 11.18 -10.05 19.86
N THR A 395 10.39 -10.97 19.30
CA THR A 395 10.61 -11.54 17.95
C THR A 395 10.42 -10.52 16.84
N ASN A 396 9.72 -9.41 17.10
CA ASN A 396 9.58 -8.30 16.15
C ASN A 396 10.79 -7.36 16.14
N PHE A 397 11.86 -7.65 16.86
CA PHE A 397 13.08 -6.83 16.87
C PHE A 397 14.29 -7.64 16.46
N TYR A 398 15.08 -7.08 15.55
CA TYR A 398 16.32 -7.72 15.17
C TYR A 398 17.34 -7.65 16.32
N THR A 399 17.91 -8.82 16.65
CA THR A 399 19.06 -8.91 17.54
C THR A 399 20.26 -9.48 16.79
N LEU A 400 21.43 -8.87 16.96
CA LEU A 400 22.68 -9.51 16.60
C LEU A 400 22.85 -10.71 17.54
N SER A 401 22.60 -11.92 17.03
CA SER A 401 22.94 -13.14 17.75
C SER A 401 24.43 -13.10 18.09
N VAL A 402 24.77 -13.17 19.37
CA VAL A 402 26.17 -13.23 19.86
C VAL A 402 26.83 -14.59 19.54
N LEU A 403 26.20 -15.44 18.73
CA LEU A 403 26.75 -16.71 18.28
C LEU A 403 27.40 -16.55 16.89
N GLY A 404 28.60 -15.96 16.89
CA GLY A 404 29.39 -15.77 15.68
C GLY A 404 30.72 -15.04 15.92
N ALA A 405 31.39 -15.34 17.03
CA ALA A 405 32.80 -15.01 17.26
C ALA A 405 33.61 -16.30 17.41
#